data_AF-A0A844BTG2-F1
#
_entry.id   AF-A0A844BTG2-F1
#
_cell.length_a   1.000
_cell.length_b   1.000
_cell.length_c   1.000
_cell.angle_alpha   90.00
_cell.angle_beta   90.00
_cell.angle_gamma   90.00
#
_symmetry.space_group_name_H-M   'P 1'
#
loop_
_entity.id
_entity.type
_entity.pdbx_description
1 polymer ?
#
loop_
_entity_poly.entity_id
_entity_poly.type
_entity_poly.pdbx_seq_one_letter_code
_entity_poly.pdbx_strand_id
1 'polypeptide(L)'
;MTLTTTLLFSLLLSSVSGVTQQEYKMPPSQRTIGSVSVISDKKMEECVKLFNEANWLAQKLDVTIVNSYSESEVSAYNTNVMKYETMVDRFNSECAGKQSRSACEATQKLNREQGLQTQSCD
;
A
#
# COMPACT_ATOMS: atom_id res chain seq x y z
N MET A 1 -54.82 34.05 -11.24
CA MET A 1 -54.13 33.00 -10.47
C MET A 1 -53.28 32.20 -11.43
N THR A 2 -52.00 32.53 -11.54
CA THR A 2 -51.02 31.85 -12.41
C THR A 2 -50.38 30.72 -11.62
N LEU A 3 -50.73 29.47 -11.93
CA LEU A 3 -50.08 28.29 -11.35
C LEU A 3 -48.68 28.15 -11.97
N THR A 4 -47.66 28.29 -11.15
CA THR A 4 -46.25 28.06 -11.47
C THR A 4 -45.97 26.57 -11.60
N THR A 5 -45.67 26.11 -12.81
CA THR A 5 -45.22 24.74 -13.12
C THR A 5 -43.75 24.60 -12.71
N THR A 6 -43.50 23.93 -11.58
CA THR A 6 -42.16 23.60 -11.10
C THR A 6 -41.52 22.48 -11.93
N LEU A 7 -40.40 22.80 -12.58
CA LEU A 7 -39.49 21.88 -13.25
C LEU A 7 -38.83 20.94 -12.22
N LEU A 8 -39.14 19.64 -12.28
CA LEU A 8 -38.44 18.59 -11.55
C LEU A 8 -37.12 18.26 -12.28
N PHE A 9 -36.03 18.85 -11.81
CA PHE A 9 -34.67 18.51 -12.23
C PHE A 9 -34.20 17.32 -11.39
N SER A 10 -34.37 16.10 -11.88
CA SER A 10 -33.88 14.88 -11.24
C SER A 10 -32.34 14.88 -11.24
N LEU A 11 -31.75 15.26 -10.10
CA LEU A 11 -30.33 15.12 -9.82
C LEU A 11 -29.97 13.62 -9.72
N LEU A 12 -29.37 13.08 -10.77
CA LEU A 12 -28.60 11.85 -10.72
C LEU A 12 -27.32 12.12 -9.90
N LEU A 13 -27.39 11.95 -8.57
CA LEU A 13 -26.20 11.83 -7.75
C LEU A 13 -25.58 10.44 -8.01
N SER A 14 -24.70 10.36 -9.00
CA SER A 14 -23.76 9.26 -9.13
C SER A 14 -22.87 9.28 -7.89
N SER A 15 -23.09 8.38 -6.94
CA SER A 15 -22.18 8.15 -5.83
C SER A 15 -20.84 7.66 -6.39
N VAL A 16 -19.90 8.57 -6.57
CA VAL A 16 -18.50 8.23 -6.85
C VAL A 16 -17.94 7.62 -5.58
N SER A 17 -18.03 6.30 -5.44
CA SER A 17 -17.27 5.56 -4.44
C SER A 17 -15.80 5.77 -4.77
N GLY A 18 -15.14 6.68 -4.05
CA GLY A 18 -13.70 6.88 -4.18
C GLY A 18 -12.98 5.60 -3.79
N VAL A 19 -12.55 4.80 -4.77
CA VAL A 19 -11.53 3.77 -4.53
C VAL A 19 -10.28 4.53 -4.11
N THR A 20 -9.96 4.52 -2.83
CA THR A 20 -8.72 5.12 -2.33
C THR A 20 -7.60 4.23 -2.81
N GLN A 21 -6.91 4.65 -3.87
CA GLN A 21 -5.78 3.92 -4.41
C GLN A 21 -4.66 3.92 -3.36
N GLN A 22 -4.12 2.74 -3.05
CA GLN A 22 -3.13 2.61 -1.99
C GLN A 22 -1.79 3.19 -2.44
N GLU A 23 -1.36 4.27 -1.79
CA GLU A 23 -0.10 4.96 -2.07
C GLU A 23 1.10 4.13 -1.60
N TYR A 24 2.14 4.05 -2.45
CA TYR A 24 3.43 3.50 -2.03
C TYR A 24 4.18 4.49 -1.15
N LYS A 25 4.72 3.98 -0.05
CA LYS A 25 5.63 4.69 0.84
C LYS A 25 7.04 4.13 0.72
N MET A 26 8.03 5.00 0.84
CA MET A 26 9.42 4.55 0.90
C MET A 26 9.65 3.70 2.17
N PRO A 27 10.27 2.51 2.06
CA PRO A 27 10.65 1.73 3.22
C PRO A 27 11.63 2.49 4.13
N PRO A 28 11.59 2.29 5.45
CA PRO A 28 12.53 2.93 6.36
C PRO A 28 13.96 2.51 6.03
N SER A 29 14.85 3.49 5.86
CA SER A 29 16.28 3.26 5.72
C SER A 29 16.95 3.31 7.09
N GLN A 30 17.76 2.31 7.40
CA GLN A 30 18.66 2.39 8.56
C GLN A 30 19.88 3.21 8.16
N ARG A 31 20.32 4.12 9.03
CA ARG A 31 21.65 4.75 8.90
C ARG A 31 22.70 3.66 9.14
N THR A 32 23.21 3.08 8.06
CA THR A 32 24.35 2.19 8.14
C THR A 32 25.61 3.03 8.32
N ILE A 33 26.32 2.80 9.42
CA ILE A 33 27.66 3.31 9.66
C ILE A 33 28.61 2.42 8.84
N GLY A 34 28.56 2.49 7.51
CA GLY A 34 29.37 1.62 6.64
C GLY A 34 28.90 1.55 5.19
N SER A 35 29.62 0.75 4.39
CA SER A 35 29.27 0.47 3.00
C SER A 35 27.90 -0.22 2.93
N VAL A 36 26.90 0.48 2.39
CA VAL A 36 25.59 -0.10 2.07
C VAL A 36 25.77 -1.07 0.91
N SER A 37 25.31 -2.31 1.10
CA SER A 37 25.26 -3.27 0.00
C SER A 37 24.29 -2.77 -1.07
N VAL A 38 24.78 -2.65 -2.30
CA VAL A 38 24.02 -2.14 -3.44
C VAL A 38 23.21 -3.26 -4.07
N ILE A 39 21.94 -2.99 -4.34
CA ILE A 39 21.06 -3.85 -5.15
C ILE A 39 20.68 -3.09 -6.42
N SER A 40 20.22 -3.79 -7.45
CA SER A 40 19.78 -3.15 -8.69
C SER A 40 18.50 -2.34 -8.47
N ASP A 41 18.27 -1.32 -9.30
CA ASP A 41 17.05 -0.50 -9.24
C ASP A 41 15.78 -1.34 -9.40
N LYS A 42 15.82 -2.35 -10.28
CA LYS A 42 14.72 -3.31 -10.42
C LYS A 42 14.44 -4.04 -9.11
N LYS A 43 15.49 -4.53 -8.42
CA LYS A 43 15.33 -5.21 -7.15
C LYS A 43 14.83 -4.24 -6.07
N MET A 44 15.26 -2.98 -6.10
CA MET A 44 14.76 -1.96 -5.19
C MET A 44 13.27 -1.67 -5.41
N GLU A 45 12.82 -1.59 -6.66
CA GLU A 45 11.40 -1.45 -6.97
C GLU A 45 10.59 -2.64 -6.43
N GLU A 46 11.09 -3.88 -6.57
CA GLU A 46 10.50 -5.06 -5.94
C GLU A 46 10.45 -4.94 -4.40
N CYS A 47 11.50 -4.40 -3.78
CA CYS A 47 11.55 -4.15 -2.35
C CYS A 47 10.51 -3.12 -1.88
N VAL A 48 10.33 -2.03 -2.63
CA VAL A 48 9.30 -1.02 -2.34
C VAL A 48 7.90 -1.64 -2.45
N LYS A 49 7.64 -2.45 -3.48
CA LYS A 49 6.37 -3.17 -3.62
C LYS A 49 6.12 -4.10 -2.44
N LEU A 50 7.10 -4.95 -2.12
CA LEU A 50 7.01 -5.91 -1.04
C LEU A 50 6.71 -5.25 0.32
N PHE A 51 7.41 -4.15 0.63
CA PHE A 51 7.18 -3.38 1.86
C PHE A 51 5.74 -2.84 1.95
N ASN A 52 5.25 -2.26 0.86
CA ASN A 52 3.92 -1.66 0.85
C ASN A 52 2.81 -2.72 0.87
N GLU A 53 2.96 -3.80 0.10
CA GLU A 53 2.03 -4.93 0.13
C GLU A 53 1.94 -5.56 1.53
N ALA A 54 3.09 -5.71 2.22
CA ALA A 54 3.12 -6.18 3.59
C ALA A 54 2.40 -5.22 4.55
N ASN A 55 2.64 -3.91 4.41
CA ASN A 55 1.97 -2.89 5.23
C ASN A 55 0.46 -2.84 5.00
N TRP A 56 0.01 -2.93 3.76
CA TRP A 56 -1.42 -2.95 3.44
C TRP A 56 -2.09 -4.21 3.99
N LEU A 57 -1.41 -5.36 3.93
CA LEU A 57 -1.91 -6.58 4.55
C LEU A 57 -1.97 -6.47 6.08
N ALA A 58 -0.94 -5.90 6.71
CA ALA A 58 -0.92 -5.65 8.15
C ALA A 58 -2.09 -4.75 8.58
N GLN A 59 -2.33 -3.64 7.87
CA GLN A 59 -3.47 -2.76 8.13
C GLN A 59 -4.81 -3.48 7.97
N LYS A 60 -4.93 -4.33 6.94
CA LYS A 60 -6.13 -5.15 6.75
C LYS A 60 -6.32 -6.14 7.91
N LEU A 61 -5.27 -6.81 8.34
CA LEU A 61 -5.30 -7.76 9.46
C LEU A 61 -5.68 -7.09 10.78
N ASP A 62 -5.17 -5.88 11.03
CA ASP A 62 -5.41 -5.09 12.25
C ASP A 62 -6.90 -4.73 12.43
N VAL A 63 -7.60 -4.45 11.34
CA VAL A 63 -9.02 -4.08 11.36
C VAL A 63 -9.97 -5.26 11.12
N THR A 64 -9.46 -6.46 10.83
CA THR A 64 -10.29 -7.62 10.52
C THR A 64 -10.84 -8.25 11.80
N ILE A 65 -12.17 -8.29 11.93
CA ILE A 65 -12.86 -9.03 12.98
C ILE A 65 -13.11 -10.45 12.49
N VAL A 66 -12.68 -11.45 13.27
CA VAL A 66 -12.81 -12.87 12.95
C VAL A 66 -13.83 -13.53 13.86
N ASN A 67 -14.78 -14.27 13.29
CA ASN A 67 -15.62 -15.17 14.08
C ASN A 67 -14.81 -16.40 14.52
N SER A 68 -14.45 -16.46 15.80
CA SER A 68 -13.65 -17.56 16.37
C SER A 68 -14.33 -18.93 16.32
N TYR A 69 -15.64 -18.99 16.08
CA TYR A 69 -16.39 -20.25 15.92
C TYR A 69 -16.46 -20.72 14.46
N SER A 70 -16.00 -19.90 13.51
CA SER A 70 -15.96 -20.22 12.09
C SER A 70 -14.56 -20.66 11.70
N GLU A 71 -14.37 -21.97 11.52
CA GLU A 71 -13.09 -22.54 11.10
C GLU A 71 -12.56 -21.92 9.79
N SER A 72 -13.47 -21.63 8.85
CA SER A 72 -13.11 -21.03 7.56
C SER A 72 -12.60 -19.59 7.71
N GLU A 73 -13.21 -18.79 8.58
CA GLU A 73 -12.75 -17.42 8.84
C GLU A 73 -11.41 -17.40 9.58
N VAL A 74 -11.27 -18.25 10.61
CA VAL A 74 -10.02 -18.40 11.35
C VAL A 74 -8.89 -18.86 10.41
N SER A 75 -9.16 -19.85 9.55
CA SER A 75 -8.19 -20.34 8.57
C SER A 75 -7.79 -19.28 7.55
N ALA A 76 -8.75 -18.49 7.04
CA ALA A 76 -8.48 -17.39 6.13
C ALA A 76 -7.65 -16.27 6.79
N TYR A 77 -7.94 -15.94 8.05
CA TYR A 77 -7.15 -14.97 8.81
C TYR A 77 -5.71 -15.46 9.01
N ASN A 78 -5.54 -16.69 9.51
CA ASN A 78 -4.23 -17.28 9.76
C ASN A 78 -3.39 -17.40 8.48
N THR A 79 -4.03 -17.69 7.34
CA THR A 79 -3.35 -17.70 6.03
C THR A 79 -2.77 -16.33 5.68
N ASN A 80 -3.51 -15.25 5.95
CA ASN A 80 -3.02 -13.90 5.73
C ASN A 80 -1.91 -13.51 6.72
N VAL A 81 -1.98 -13.97 7.97
CA VAL A 81 -0.89 -13.80 8.95
C VAL A 81 0.41 -14.46 8.45
N MET A 82 0.35 -15.73 8.03
CA MET A 82 1.54 -16.42 7.48
C MET A 82 2.09 -15.73 6.23
N LYS A 83 1.20 -15.22 5.37
CA LYS A 83 1.62 -14.44 4.19
C LYS A 83 2.33 -13.15 4.60
N TYR A 84 1.81 -12.43 5.60
CA TYR A 84 2.44 -11.22 6.14
C TYR A 84 3.85 -11.52 6.67
N GLU A 85 4.00 -12.56 7.50
CA GLU A 85 5.30 -12.98 8.05
C GLU A 85 6.30 -13.30 6.94
N THR A 86 5.88 -14.08 5.93
CA THR A 86 6.73 -14.41 4.77
C THR A 86 7.21 -13.16 4.02
N MET A 87 6.34 -12.16 3.85
CA MET A 87 6.71 -10.90 3.18
C MET A 87 7.70 -10.09 4.01
N VAL A 88 7.51 -10.04 5.33
CA VAL A 88 8.41 -9.35 6.27
C VAL A 88 9.79 -10.02 6.28
N ASP A 89 9.85 -11.34 6.37
CA ASP A 89 11.12 -12.09 6.37
C ASP A 89 11.90 -11.89 5.07
N ARG A 90 11.20 -11.94 3.93
CA ARG A 90 11.80 -11.65 2.62
C ARG A 90 12.30 -10.20 2.53
N PHE A 91 11.53 -9.24 3.03
CA PHE A 91 11.97 -7.85 3.05
C PHE A 91 13.22 -7.67 3.93
N ASN A 92 13.22 -8.27 5.12
CA ASN A 92 14.33 -8.17 6.06
C ASN A 92 15.62 -8.79 5.50
N SER A 93 15.51 -9.92 4.80
CA SER A 93 16.67 -10.61 4.24
C SER A 93 17.21 -9.96 2.95
N GLU A 94 16.32 -9.49 2.06
CA GLU A 94 16.73 -9.03 0.72
C GLU A 94 16.85 -7.51 0.61
N CYS A 95 16.10 -6.75 1.42
CA CYS A 95 15.82 -5.33 1.19
C CYS A 95 16.22 -4.40 2.33
N ALA A 96 16.22 -4.88 3.58
CA ALA A 96 16.52 -4.03 4.73
C ALA A 96 17.94 -3.43 4.66
N GLY A 97 18.04 -2.15 4.97
CA GLY A 97 19.30 -1.41 5.02
C GLY A 97 19.96 -1.14 3.67
N LYS A 98 19.26 -1.36 2.54
CA LYS A 98 19.75 -1.06 1.18
C LYS A 98 19.48 0.41 0.79
N GLN A 99 19.98 0.83 -0.38
CA GLN A 99 20.06 2.22 -0.84
C GLN A 99 18.77 3.05 -0.67
N SER A 100 18.78 4.04 0.24
CA SER A 100 17.62 4.89 0.53
C SER A 100 17.17 5.75 -0.66
N ARG A 101 18.11 6.28 -1.45
CA ARG A 101 17.77 7.15 -2.59
C ARG A 101 17.03 6.39 -3.69
N SER A 102 17.54 5.22 -4.07
CA SER A 102 16.89 4.36 -5.06
C SER A 102 15.52 3.88 -4.60
N ALA A 103 15.33 3.67 -3.28
CA ALA A 103 14.03 3.37 -2.71
C ALA A 103 13.04 4.52 -2.92
N CYS A 104 13.48 5.77 -2.69
CA CYS A 104 12.64 6.94 -2.95
C CYS A 104 12.28 7.10 -4.43
N GLU A 105 13.26 6.98 -5.33
CA GLU A 105 13.05 7.09 -6.78
C GLU A 105 12.09 6.00 -7.29
N ALA A 106 12.21 4.77 -6.77
CA ALA A 106 11.27 3.69 -7.04
C ALA A 106 9.85 4.01 -6.50
N THR A 107 9.72 4.55 -5.28
CA THR A 107 8.43 5.00 -4.74
C THR A 107 7.79 6.08 -5.61
N GLN A 108 8.56 7.10 -6.03
CA GLN A 108 8.06 8.14 -6.93
C GLN A 108 7.56 7.57 -8.25
N LYS A 109 8.33 6.65 -8.86
CA LYS A 109 7.96 5.99 -10.10
C LYS A 109 6.63 5.25 -9.95
N LEU A 110 6.49 4.42 -8.92
CA LEU A 110 5.29 3.62 -8.68
C LEU A 110 4.05 4.47 -8.42
N ASN A 111 4.18 5.54 -7.64
CA ASN A 111 3.07 6.47 -7.40
C ASN A 111 2.70 7.25 -8.66
N ARG A 112 3.68 7.67 -9.47
CA ARG A 112 3.43 8.34 -10.76
C ARG A 112 2.70 7.44 -11.75
N GLU A 113 3.06 6.17 -11.82
CA GLU A 113 2.35 5.17 -12.66
C GLU A 113 0.88 4.99 -12.26
N GLN A 114 0.55 5.30 -11.00
CA GLN A 114 -0.81 5.29 -10.48
C GLN A 114 -1.53 6.65 -10.60
N GLY A 115 -0.87 7.70 -11.10
CA GLY A 115 -1.43 9.05 -11.11
C GLY A 115 -1.49 9.71 -9.73
N LEU A 116 -0.74 9.19 -8.76
CA LEU A 116 -0.65 9.73 -7.40
C LEU A 116 0.43 10.81 -7.30
N GLN A 117 0.30 11.67 -6.28
CA GLN A 117 1.34 12.63 -5.95
C GLN A 117 2.61 11.88 -5.48
N THR A 118 3.78 12.50 -5.70
CA THR A 118 5.08 11.89 -5.38
C THR A 118 5.78 12.68 -4.28
N GLN A 119 6.34 11.99 -3.30
CA GLN A 119 7.20 12.57 -2.25
C GLN A 119 8.55 13.09 -2.81
N SER A 120 9.20 14.06 -2.15
CA SER A 120 10.58 14.44 -2.48
C SER A 120 11.59 13.40 -2.00
N CYS A 121 12.73 13.31 -2.68
CA CYS A 121 13.86 12.41 -2.37
C CYS A 121 15.09 13.14 -1.82
N ASP A 122 14.91 14.38 -1.37
CA ASP A 122 15.96 15.25 -0.81
C ASP A 122 16.33 14.88 0.64
#